data_AF-A0A2U8DLD4-F1
#
_entry.id   AF-A0A2U8DLD4-F1
#
_cell.length_a   1.000
_cell.length_b   1.000
_cell.length_c   1.000
_cell.angle_alpha   90.00
_cell.angle_beta   90.00
_cell.angle_gamma   90.00
#
_symmetry.space_group_name_H-M   'P 1'
#
loop_
_entity.id
_entity.type
_entity.pdbx_description
1 polymer ?
#
loop_
_entity_poly.entity_id
_entity_poly.type
_entity_poly.pdbx_seq_one_letter_code
_entity_poly.pdbx_strand_id
1 'polypeptide(L)'
;MNIGVKYCGGCNAKYDRKKFLCLLKKEFNYDFEIAKLDKIYDMIIVLCGCTSCCANHYELKFKFEKILVTGKDDYYMVKKILNKYSNI
;
A
#
# COMPACT_ATOMS: atom_id res chain seq x y z
N MET A 1 3.82 2.53 12.82
CA MET A 1 4.60 2.24 11.61
C MET A 1 4.36 3.34 10.59
N ASN A 2 5.41 3.75 9.86
CA ASN A 2 5.32 4.66 8.73
C ASN A 2 5.07 3.87 7.44
N ILE A 3 3.90 4.09 6.83
CA ILE A 3 3.47 3.38 5.62
C ILE A 3 3.37 4.35 4.44
N GLY A 4 4.20 4.08 3.44
CA GLY A 4 4.18 4.81 2.17
C GLY A 4 3.10 4.24 1.26
N VAL A 5 2.24 5.10 0.74
CA VAL A 5 1.19 4.73 -0.22
C VAL A 5 1.55 5.28 -1.59
N LYS A 6 1.59 4.40 -2.59
CA LYS A 6 1.72 4.80 -4.00
C LYS A 6 0.49 4.36 -4.77
N TYR A 7 -0.03 5.22 -5.63
CA TYR A 7 -1.06 4.85 -6.59
C TYR A 7 -0.40 4.54 -7.94
N CYS A 8 -0.74 3.39 -8.53
CA CYS A 8 -0.22 2.95 -9.83
C CYS A 8 -1.37 2.83 -10.83
N GLY A 9 -1.19 3.37 -12.05
CA GLY A 9 -2.16 3.23 -13.15
C GLY A 9 -3.45 4.04 -13.00
N GLY A 10 -3.87 4.69 -14.08
CA GLY A 10 -4.98 5.67 -14.09
C GLY A 10 -6.28 5.21 -14.76
N CYS A 11 -6.26 4.24 -15.67
CA CYS A 11 -7.45 3.91 -16.47
C CYS A 11 -8.02 2.54 -16.10
N ASN A 12 -9.28 2.52 -15.65
CA ASN A 12 -10.10 1.34 -15.29
C ASN A 12 -9.79 0.65 -13.93
N ALA A 13 -9.78 1.42 -12.84
CA ALA A 13 -9.63 0.86 -11.49
C ALA A 13 -10.75 -0.13 -11.13
N LYS A 14 -10.39 -1.41 -10.92
CA LYS A 14 -11.35 -2.48 -10.59
C LYS A 14 -11.92 -2.39 -9.16
N TYR A 15 -11.43 -1.46 -8.35
CA TYR A 15 -11.89 -1.22 -6.98
C TYR A 15 -11.63 0.23 -6.54
N ASP A 16 -12.36 0.67 -5.51
CA ASP A 16 -12.17 1.98 -4.91
C ASP A 16 -10.93 1.99 -3.99
N ARG A 17 -9.80 2.42 -4.56
CA ARG A 17 -8.51 2.55 -3.89
C ARG A 17 -8.53 3.55 -2.73
N LYS A 18 -9.37 4.58 -2.80
CA LYS A 18 -9.50 5.57 -1.71
C LYS A 18 -10.26 4.96 -0.54
N LYS A 19 -11.36 4.25 -0.81
CA LYS A 19 -12.11 3.50 0.21
C LYS A 19 -11.25 2.41 0.84
N PHE A 20 -10.46 1.69 0.05
CA PHE A 20 -9.52 0.69 0.55
C PHE A 20 -8.53 1.29 1.56
N LEU A 21 -7.87 2.41 1.20
CA LEU A 21 -6.95 3.09 2.11
C LEU A 21 -7.67 3.66 3.34
N CYS A 22 -8.87 4.20 3.18
CA CYS A 22 -9.67 4.72 4.29
C CYS A 22 -10.01 3.64 5.31
N LEU A 23 -10.37 2.43 4.86
CA LEU A 23 -10.62 1.30 5.76
C LEU A 23 -9.36 0.88 6.52
N LEU A 24 -8.20 0.82 5.84
CA LEU A 24 -6.92 0.56 6.52
C LEU A 24 -6.59 1.62 7.57
N LYS A 25 -6.76 2.90 7.26
CA LYS A 25 -6.52 4.00 8.22
C LYS A 25 -7.44 3.97 9.43
N LYS A 26 -8.67 3.45 9.28
CA LYS A 26 -9.62 3.29 10.40
C LYS A 26 -9.26 2.11 11.28
N GLU A 27 -8.70 1.05 10.70
CA GLU A 27 -8.38 -0.18 11.42
C GLU A 27 -7.00 -0.17 12.08
N PHE A 28 -6.03 0.50 11.46
CA PHE A 28 -4.65 0.57 11.95
C PHE A 28 -4.27 1.99 12.35
N ASN A 29 -3.78 2.15 13.57
CA ASN A 29 -3.20 3.40 14.07
C ASN A 29 -1.76 3.59 13.56
N TYR A 30 -1.59 3.64 12.24
CA TYR A 30 -0.30 3.83 11.54
C TYR A 30 -0.27 5.13 10.75
N ASP A 31 0.94 5.62 10.47
CA ASP A 31 1.17 6.84 9.72
C ASP A 31 1.17 6.54 8.22
N PHE A 32 0.02 6.76 7.58
CA PHE A 32 -0.14 6.57 6.14
C PHE A 32 0.01 7.89 5.38
N GLU A 33 1.04 7.99 4.54
CA GLU A 33 1.29 9.14 3.67
C GLU A 33 1.60 8.71 2.22
N ILE A 34 1.63 9.66 1.29
CA ILE A 34 2.08 9.37 -0.07
C ILE A 34 3.57 9.06 -0.06
N ALA A 35 3.96 7.94 -0.68
CA ALA A 35 5.33 7.47 -0.70
C ALA A 35 6.25 8.43 -1.49
N LYS A 36 7.35 8.85 -0.86
CA LYS A 36 8.39 9.71 -1.46
C LYS A 36 9.68 8.92 -1.72
N LEU A 37 10.47 9.33 -2.71
CA LEU A 37 11.71 8.64 -3.11
C LEU A 37 12.88 8.87 -2.14
N ASP A 38 12.86 10.01 -1.44
CA ASP A 38 13.87 10.44 -0.47
C ASP A 38 13.63 9.94 0.95
N LYS A 39 12.53 9.20 1.18
CA LYS A 39 12.14 8.69 2.49
C LYS A 39 12.13 7.16 2.52
N ILE A 40 12.55 6.60 3.65
CA ILE A 40 12.47 5.15 3.93
C ILE A 40 11.23 4.89 4.78
N TYR A 41 10.37 4.00 4.31
CA TYR A 41 9.16 3.59 5.01
C TYR A 41 9.36 2.26 5.74
N ASP A 42 8.54 1.98 6.75
CA ASP A 42 8.53 0.64 7.34
C ASP A 42 7.94 -0.36 6.33
N MET A 43 6.84 0.03 5.69
CA MET A 43 6.22 -0.70 4.58
C MET A 43 5.73 0.22 3.47
N ILE A 44 5.56 -0.34 2.28
CA ILE A 44 4.96 0.37 1.14
C ILE A 44 3.77 -0.39 0.60
N ILE A 45 2.67 0.31 0.38
CA ILE A 45 1.47 -0.23 -0.27
C ILE A 45 1.31 0.47 -1.62
N VAL A 46 1.36 -0.31 -2.70
CA VAL A 46 1.09 0.17 -4.05
C VAL A 46 -0.34 -0.21 -4.42
N LEU A 47 -1.23 0.78 -4.51
CA LEU A 47 -2.62 0.64 -4.90
C LEU A 47 -2.73 0.72 -6.43
N CYS A 48 -2.70 -0.43 -7.09
CA CYS A 48 -2.72 -0.58 -8.54
C CYS A 48 -4.14 -0.45 -9.09
N GLY A 49 -4.32 0.32 -10.16
CA GLY A 49 -5.59 0.42 -10.88
C GLY A 49 -5.85 -0.79 -11.79
N CYS A 50 -4.81 -1.53 -12.16
CA CYS A 50 -4.90 -2.74 -12.96
C CYS A 50 -3.80 -3.74 -12.56
N THR A 51 -3.93 -4.99 -12.99
CA THR A 51 -3.00 -6.08 -12.66
C THR A 51 -1.64 -5.96 -13.34
N SER A 52 -1.47 -5.08 -14.33
CA SER A 52 -0.18 -4.90 -15.01
C SER A 52 0.87 -4.17 -14.17
N CYS A 53 0.45 -3.50 -13.07
CA CYS A 53 1.37 -2.86 -12.11
C CYS A 53 2.45 -1.98 -12.77
N CYS A 54 2.11 -1.31 -13.87
CA CYS A 54 3.09 -0.73 -14.78
C CYS A 54 3.83 0.53 -14.28
N ALA A 55 3.36 1.17 -13.20
CA ALA A 55 4.02 2.35 -12.67
C ALA A 55 5.27 1.97 -11.89
N ASN A 56 6.40 2.59 -12.25
CA ASN A 56 7.67 2.36 -11.57
C ASN A 56 7.55 2.62 -10.05
N HIS A 57 7.86 1.59 -9.28
CA HIS A 57 7.85 1.57 -7.82
C HIS A 57 9.10 0.90 -7.24
N TYR A 58 10.14 0.72 -8.06
CA TYR A 58 11.38 0.04 -7.66
C TYR A 58 12.31 0.96 -6.86
N GLU A 59 12.25 2.26 -7.09
CA GLU A 59 13.09 3.26 -6.43
C GLU A 59 12.63 3.61 -5.01
N LEU A 60 11.44 3.13 -4.62
CA LEU A 60 10.90 3.37 -3.30
C LEU A 60 11.61 2.51 -2.24
N LYS A 61 12.00 3.13 -1.13
CA LYS A 61 12.78 2.49 -0.07
C LYS A 61 11.88 2.06 1.08
N PHE A 62 12.03 0.81 1.53
CA PHE A 62 11.26 0.23 2.63
C PHE A 62 12.11 -0.72 3.48
N LYS A 63 11.73 -0.89 4.76
CA LYS A 63 12.43 -1.77 5.71
C LYS A 63 11.94 -3.21 5.67
N PHE A 64 10.62 -3.41 5.69
CA PHE A 64 10.03 -4.74 5.83
C PHE A 64 9.55 -5.28 4.49
N GLU A 65 8.42 -4.79 3.99
CA GLU A 65 7.79 -5.33 2.79
C GLU A 65 7.15 -4.24 1.92
N LYS A 66 7.08 -4.53 0.62
CA LYS A 66 6.29 -3.78 -0.36
C LYS A 66 5.14 -4.66 -0.84
N ILE A 67 3.92 -4.17 -0.70
CA ILE A 67 2.68 -4.88 -1.01
C ILE A 67 2.06 -4.28 -2.27
N LEU A 68 1.73 -5.12 -3.24
CA LEU A 68 0.95 -4.72 -4.42
C LEU A 68 -0.50 -5.09 -4.19
N VAL A 69 -1.40 -4.11 -4.33
CA VAL A 69 -2.84 -4.29 -4.20
C VAL A 69 -3.44 -4.07 -5.57
N THR A 70 -4.00 -5.12 -6.16
CA THR A 70 -4.58 -5.11 -7.51
C THR A 70 -6.09 -5.19 -7.50
N GLY A 71 -6.70 -5.54 -6.36
CA GLY A 71 -8.14 -5.62 -6.20
C GLY A 71 -8.59 -5.46 -4.74
N LYS A 72 -9.91 -5.43 -4.56
CA LYS A 72 -10.54 -5.35 -3.23
C LYS A 72 -10.24 -6.57 -2.37
N ASP A 73 -10.06 -7.75 -2.98
CA ASP A 73 -9.92 -9.02 -2.27
C ASP A 73 -8.53 -9.16 -1.61
N ASP A 74 -7.57 -8.34 -2.01
CA ASP A 74 -6.24 -8.24 -1.38
C ASP A 74 -6.29 -7.62 0.04
N TYR A 75 -7.44 -7.08 0.46
CA TYR A 75 -7.60 -6.42 1.77
C TYR A 75 -7.21 -7.33 2.93
N TYR A 76 -7.62 -8.60 2.90
CA TYR A 76 -7.28 -9.56 3.96
C TYR A 76 -5.78 -9.88 4.00
N MET A 77 -5.15 -10.02 2.84
CA MET A 77 -3.71 -10.23 2.74
C MET A 77 -2.95 -9.04 3.31
N VAL A 78 -3.32 -7.81 2.93
CA VAL A 78 -2.70 -6.60 3.45
C VAL A 78 -2.81 -6.54 4.96
N LYS A 79 -3.99 -6.81 5.52
CA LYS A 79 -4.19 -6.88 6.98
C LYS A 79 -3.28 -7.90 7.66
N LYS A 80 -3.17 -9.10 7.09
CA LYS A 80 -2.32 -10.15 7.63
C LYS A 80 -0.86 -9.72 7.70
N ILE A 81 -0.36 -9.05 6.65
CA ILE A 81 1.00 -8.51 6.60
C ILE A 81 1.16 -7.37 7.61
N LEU A 82 0.21 -6.43 7.68
CA LEU A 82 0.26 -5.35 8.66
C LEU A 82 0.32 -5.88 10.11
N ASN A 83 -0.52 -6.87 10.43
CA ASN A 83 -0.55 -7.52 11.74
C ASN A 83 0.73 -8.28 12.09
N LYS A 84 1.38 -8.91 11.09
CA LYS A 84 2.67 -9.61 11.27
C LYS A 84 3.74 -8.68 11.84
N TYR A 85 3.71 -7.40 11.47
CA TYR A 85 4.69 -6.40 11.91
C TYR A 85 4.16 -5.45 13.00
N SER A 86 2.95 -5.68 13.54
CA SER A 86 2.39 -4.85 14.62
C SER A 86 3.05 -5.07 15.99
N ASN A 87 3.72 -6.21 16.19
CA ASN A 87 4.32 -6.62 17.46
C ASN A 87 5.86 -6.59 17.45
N ILE A 88 6.46 -5.92 16.46
CA ILE A 88 7.91 -5.71 16.34
C ILE A 88 8.19 -4.24 16.66
#